data_AF-A0A0T7FEF1-F1
#
_entry.id   AF-A0A0T7FEF1-F1
#
_cell.length_a   1.000
_cell.length_b   1.000
_cell.length_c   1.000
_cell.angle_alpha   90.00
_cell.angle_beta   90.00
_cell.angle_gamma   90.00
#
_symmetry.space_group_name_H-M   'P 1'
#
loop_
_entity.id
_entity.type
_entity.pdbx_description
1 polymer ?
#
loop_
_entity_poly.entity_id
_entity_poly.type
_entity_poly.pdbx_seq_one_letter_code
_entity_poly.pdbx_strand_id
1 'polypeptide(L)'
;MKRSGIMFMVGAGTVAGLIWMTVYSGAIFNGICAWTSNAIREWIDALGAYFAIPSILLLAKQIRDTDRQHRRAVGLQTRSTFQLALRVHKKVMRFAQSTQQNIDTWTAIDLNSPNLQKKGEIELRLLLTMMESKDLQRVEQEIDIPDVDSQHIRKALNDTLILYSSEKTPQWVQESVLGFMANTLQFAGEIEKITASYMDDFIKLMGK
;
A
#
# COMPACT_ATOMS: atom_id res chain seq x y z
N MET A 1 12.17 -39.62 -41.41
CA MET A 1 12.18 -38.25 -40.85
C MET A 1 11.34 -37.34 -41.74
N LYS A 2 10.02 -37.35 -41.53
CA LYS A 2 8.99 -36.70 -42.34
C LYS A 2 7.64 -36.91 -41.63
N ARG A 3 6.70 -35.96 -41.78
CA ARG A 3 5.25 -36.04 -41.49
C ARG A 3 4.74 -35.52 -40.13
N SER A 4 4.70 -34.19 -39.95
CA SER A 4 3.73 -33.57 -39.00
C SER A 4 3.16 -32.21 -39.47
N GLY A 5 3.30 -31.86 -40.75
CA GLY A 5 2.87 -30.55 -41.29
C GLY A 5 1.68 -30.58 -42.25
N ILE A 6 1.17 -31.76 -42.63
CA ILE A 6 0.13 -31.89 -43.68
C ILE A 6 -1.26 -32.20 -43.11
N MET A 7 -1.35 -32.57 -41.82
CA MET A 7 -2.61 -33.05 -41.24
C MET A 7 -3.64 -31.94 -40.92
N PHE A 8 -3.23 -30.67 -40.89
CA PHE A 8 -4.18 -29.56 -40.65
C PHE A 8 -4.77 -28.93 -41.91
N MET A 9 -4.14 -29.07 -43.09
CA MET A 9 -4.70 -28.55 -44.34
C MET A 9 -5.78 -29.45 -44.95
N VAL A 10 -5.76 -30.76 -44.64
CA VAL A 10 -6.82 -31.69 -45.11
C VAL A 10 -8.13 -31.47 -44.36
N GLY A 11 -8.09 -31.05 -43.09
CA GLY A 11 -9.30 -30.80 -42.29
C GLY A 11 -10.07 -29.54 -42.69
N ALA A 12 -9.39 -28.45 -43.06
CA ALA A 12 -10.05 -27.22 -43.49
C ALA A 12 -10.69 -27.37 -44.89
N GLY A 13 -10.03 -28.09 -45.80
CA GLY A 13 -10.54 -28.36 -47.15
C GLY A 13 -11.75 -29.28 -47.17
N THR A 14 -11.80 -30.31 -46.29
CA THR A 14 -12.95 -31.21 -46.20
C THR A 14 -14.15 -30.57 -45.53
N VAL A 15 -13.96 -29.72 -44.52
CA VAL A 15 -15.06 -28.95 -43.91
C VAL A 15 -15.60 -27.90 -44.88
N ALA A 16 -14.74 -27.16 -45.59
CA ALA A 16 -15.18 -26.23 -46.62
C ALA A 16 -15.89 -26.93 -47.79
N GLY A 17 -15.39 -28.10 -48.22
CA GLY A 17 -16.02 -28.93 -49.25
C GLY A 17 -17.36 -29.53 -48.84
N LEU A 18 -17.52 -29.92 -47.57
CA LEU A 18 -18.80 -30.38 -47.02
C LEU A 18 -19.81 -29.23 -46.94
N ILE A 19 -19.40 -28.04 -46.51
CA ILE A 19 -20.26 -26.84 -46.50
C ILE A 19 -20.68 -26.49 -47.94
N TRP A 20 -19.76 -26.53 -48.90
CA TRP A 20 -20.07 -26.25 -50.31
C TRP A 20 -21.02 -27.29 -50.92
N MET A 21 -20.84 -28.58 -50.62
CA MET A 21 -21.77 -29.64 -51.06
C MET A 21 -23.15 -29.54 -50.40
N THR A 22 -23.23 -29.11 -49.14
CA THR A 22 -24.53 -28.90 -48.47
C THR A 22 -25.28 -27.67 -48.96
N VAL A 23 -24.56 -26.64 -49.44
CA VAL A 23 -25.17 -25.41 -49.99
C VAL A 23 -25.60 -25.59 -51.46
N TYR A 24 -24.85 -26.36 -52.27
CA TYR A 24 -25.16 -26.54 -53.69
C TYR A 24 -26.05 -27.75 -54.02
N SER A 25 -26.16 -28.74 -53.13
CA SER A 25 -27.15 -29.80 -53.29
C SER A 25 -28.52 -29.27 -52.83
N GLY A 26 -29.32 -28.80 -53.79
CA GLY A 26 -30.70 -28.34 -53.57
C GLY A 26 -31.65 -29.35 -52.91
N ALA A 27 -31.17 -30.53 -52.52
CA ALA A 27 -31.90 -31.54 -51.76
C ALA A 27 -32.02 -31.23 -50.26
N ILE A 28 -31.03 -30.55 -49.64
CA ILE A 28 -31.15 -30.11 -48.24
C ILE A 28 -31.91 -28.78 -48.15
N PHE A 29 -31.69 -27.87 -49.10
CA PHE A 29 -32.42 -26.60 -49.17
C PHE A 29 -33.93 -26.81 -49.39
N ASN A 30 -34.35 -27.80 -50.19
CA ASN A 30 -35.77 -28.12 -50.37
C ASN A 30 -36.42 -28.83 -49.15
N GLY A 31 -35.64 -29.46 -48.26
CA GLY A 31 -36.12 -29.97 -46.98
C GLY A 31 -36.12 -28.92 -45.85
N ILE A 32 -35.27 -27.89 -45.97
CA ILE A 32 -35.17 -26.77 -45.03
C ILE A 32 -36.07 -25.58 -45.44
N CYS A 33 -36.58 -25.53 -46.67
CA CYS A 33 -37.56 -24.51 -47.08
C CYS A 33 -38.99 -24.76 -46.55
N ALA A 34 -39.21 -25.80 -45.74
CA ALA A 34 -40.42 -25.91 -44.90
C ALA A 34 -40.27 -25.16 -43.56
N TRP A 35 -39.25 -24.30 -43.41
CA TRP A 35 -38.95 -23.61 -42.16
C TRP A 35 -39.27 -22.12 -42.25
N THR A 36 -40.22 -21.72 -41.41
CA THR A 36 -40.56 -20.34 -41.08
C THR A 36 -39.31 -19.47 -40.85
N SER A 37 -39.39 -18.16 -41.09
CA SER A 37 -38.31 -17.17 -40.87
C SER A 37 -37.61 -17.27 -39.51
N ASN A 38 -38.27 -17.87 -38.52
CA ASN A 38 -37.79 -18.06 -37.17
C ASN A 38 -36.63 -19.06 -37.06
N ALA A 39 -36.59 -20.09 -37.91
CA ALA A 39 -35.58 -21.14 -37.77
C ALA A 39 -34.21 -20.75 -38.33
N ILE A 40 -34.18 -20.00 -39.44
CA ILE A 40 -32.93 -19.42 -39.94
C ILE A 40 -32.35 -18.44 -38.92
N ARG A 41 -33.23 -17.69 -38.23
CA ARG A 41 -32.83 -16.80 -37.14
C ARG A 41 -32.30 -17.58 -35.93
N GLU A 42 -32.97 -18.65 -35.51
CA GLU A 42 -32.49 -19.54 -34.43
C GLU A 42 -31.13 -20.18 -34.75
N TRP A 43 -30.87 -20.55 -36.02
CA TRP A 43 -29.57 -21.09 -36.44
C TRP A 43 -28.47 -20.03 -36.41
N ILE A 44 -28.75 -18.81 -36.84
CA ILE A 44 -27.80 -17.69 -36.77
C ILE A 44 -27.55 -17.28 -35.31
N ASP A 45 -28.59 -17.25 -34.47
CA ASP A 45 -28.48 -16.96 -33.04
C ASP A 45 -27.71 -18.08 -32.31
N ALA A 46 -27.91 -19.35 -32.67
CA ALA A 46 -27.17 -20.49 -32.11
C ALA A 46 -25.70 -20.50 -32.52
N LEU A 47 -25.39 -20.15 -33.77
CA LEU A 47 -24.00 -19.96 -34.23
C LEU A 47 -23.35 -18.76 -33.54
N GLY A 48 -24.06 -17.64 -33.39
CA GLY A 48 -23.62 -16.49 -32.62
C GLY A 48 -23.32 -16.83 -31.16
N ALA A 49 -24.18 -17.62 -30.52
CA ALA A 49 -23.97 -18.12 -29.16
C ALA A 49 -22.75 -19.06 -29.06
N TYR A 50 -22.51 -19.89 -30.07
CA TYR A 50 -21.36 -20.81 -30.10
C TYR A 50 -20.01 -20.08 -30.20
N PHE A 51 -19.95 -18.95 -30.92
CA PHE A 51 -18.77 -18.08 -30.95
C PHE A 51 -18.68 -17.11 -29.76
N ALA A 52 -19.81 -16.83 -29.08
CA ALA A 52 -19.86 -16.04 -27.86
C ALA A 52 -19.32 -16.81 -26.63
N ILE A 53 -19.53 -18.13 -26.54
CA ILE A 53 -19.09 -18.93 -25.38
C ILE A 53 -17.55 -18.91 -25.19
N PRO A 54 -16.72 -19.17 -26.22
CA PRO A 54 -15.27 -19.09 -26.09
C PRO A 54 -14.78 -17.68 -25.76
N SER A 55 -15.43 -16.65 -26.31
CA SER A 55 -15.06 -15.25 -26.06
C SER A 55 -15.43 -14.82 -24.64
N ILE A 56 -16.55 -15.26 -24.08
CA ILE A 56 -16.90 -15.06 -22.66
C ILE A 56 -15.91 -15.80 -21.74
N LEU A 57 -15.52 -17.03 -22.06
CA LEU A 57 -14.51 -17.79 -21.30
C LEU A 57 -13.14 -17.12 -21.34
N LEU A 58 -12.74 -16.59 -22.50
CA LEU A 58 -11.51 -15.83 -22.66
C LEU A 58 -11.54 -14.52 -21.88
N LEU A 59 -12.63 -13.76 -21.95
CA LEU A 59 -12.84 -12.53 -21.16
C LEU A 59 -12.82 -12.83 -19.65
N ALA A 60 -13.48 -13.90 -19.20
CA ALA A 60 -13.46 -14.31 -17.80
C ALA A 60 -12.04 -14.69 -17.33
N LYS A 61 -11.25 -15.34 -18.20
CA LYS A 61 -9.85 -15.65 -17.92
C LYS A 61 -9.00 -14.37 -17.87
N GLN A 62 -9.20 -13.45 -18.80
CA GLN A 62 -8.51 -12.15 -18.81
C GLN A 62 -8.83 -11.36 -17.54
N ILE A 63 -10.08 -11.28 -17.11
CA ILE A 63 -10.48 -10.62 -15.86
C ILE A 63 -9.75 -11.25 -14.66
N ARG A 64 -9.68 -12.58 -14.58
CA ARG A 64 -8.96 -13.28 -13.50
C ARG A 64 -7.46 -13.03 -13.54
N ASP A 65 -6.85 -13.01 -14.71
CA ASP A 65 -5.42 -12.74 -14.87
C ASP A 65 -5.09 -11.27 -14.57
N THR A 66 -5.96 -10.34 -14.97
CA THR A 66 -5.87 -8.92 -14.60
C THR A 66 -6.03 -8.72 -13.10
N ASP A 67 -6.99 -9.37 -12.44
CA ASP A 67 -7.15 -9.31 -10.97
C ASP A 67 -5.89 -9.83 -10.27
N ARG A 68 -5.32 -10.96 -10.72
CA ARG A 68 -4.06 -11.50 -10.19
C ARG A 68 -2.89 -10.54 -10.40
N GLN A 69 -2.77 -9.92 -11.58
CA GLN A 69 -1.72 -8.95 -11.86
C GLN A 69 -1.89 -7.68 -11.03
N HIS A 70 -3.13 -7.21 -10.87
CA HIS A 70 -3.46 -6.06 -10.04
C HIS A 70 -3.10 -6.31 -8.58
N ARG A 71 -3.49 -7.44 -8.00
CA ARG A 71 -3.09 -7.82 -6.62
C ARG A 71 -1.58 -7.90 -6.45
N ARG A 72 -0.85 -8.44 -7.42
CA ARG A 72 0.62 -8.48 -7.39
C ARG A 72 1.23 -7.09 -7.46
N ALA A 73 0.71 -6.22 -8.32
CA ALA A 73 1.17 -4.83 -8.44
C ALA A 73 0.91 -4.04 -7.15
N VAL A 74 -0.30 -4.14 -6.60
CA VAL A 74 -0.68 -3.55 -5.31
C VAL A 74 0.20 -4.08 -4.19
N GLY A 75 0.41 -5.40 -4.11
CA GLY A 75 1.27 -6.01 -3.10
C GLY A 75 2.73 -5.54 -3.19
N LEU A 76 3.27 -5.32 -4.38
CA LEU A 76 4.62 -4.77 -4.55
C LEU A 76 4.72 -3.31 -4.11
N GLN A 77 3.74 -2.49 -4.47
CA GLN A 77 3.70 -1.07 -4.09
C GLN A 77 3.51 -0.88 -2.58
N THR A 78 2.65 -1.70 -1.97
CA THR A 78 2.33 -1.61 -0.54
C THR A 78 3.37 -2.28 0.37
N ARG A 79 4.26 -3.11 -0.18
CA ARG A 79 5.31 -3.77 0.60
C ARG A 79 6.38 -2.79 1.11
N SER A 80 6.76 -1.79 0.30
CA SER A 80 7.75 -0.80 0.73
C SER A 80 7.21 0.09 1.84
N THR A 81 5.96 0.53 1.73
CA THR A 81 5.28 1.34 2.75
C THR A 81 5.03 0.52 4.02
N PHE A 82 4.66 -0.77 3.90
CA PHE A 82 4.57 -1.66 5.06
C PHE A 82 5.91 -1.82 5.79
N GLN A 83 7.01 -2.02 5.06
CA GLN A 83 8.35 -2.10 5.67
C GLN A 83 8.80 -0.77 6.29
N LEU A 84 8.38 0.36 5.75
CA LEU A 84 8.58 1.67 6.36
C LEU A 84 7.80 1.77 7.67
N ALA A 85 6.49 1.49 7.65
CA ALA A 85 5.61 1.51 8.82
C ALA A 85 6.14 0.63 9.95
N LEU A 86 6.54 -0.62 9.64
CA LEU A 86 7.10 -1.55 10.63
C LEU A 86 8.40 -1.02 11.28
N ARG A 87 9.29 -0.42 10.48
CA ARG A 87 10.55 0.13 10.99
C ARG A 87 10.32 1.34 11.87
N VAL A 88 9.44 2.24 11.45
CA VAL A 88 9.09 3.45 12.20
C VAL A 88 8.38 3.08 13.49
N HIS A 89 7.38 2.20 13.43
CA HIS A 89 6.66 1.70 14.60
C HIS A 89 7.62 1.17 15.68
N LYS A 90 8.56 0.29 15.31
CA LYS A 90 9.56 -0.24 16.26
C LYS A 90 10.48 0.84 16.84
N LYS A 91 10.87 1.82 16.02
CA LYS A 91 11.76 2.92 16.43
C LYS A 91 11.05 3.85 17.40
N VAL A 92 9.81 4.22 17.08
CA VAL A 92 8.95 5.10 17.87
C VAL A 92 8.61 4.45 19.21
N MET A 93 8.28 3.16 19.24
CA MET A 93 8.03 2.42 20.49
C MET A 93 9.21 2.43 21.44
N ARG A 94 10.41 2.13 20.94
CA ARG A 94 11.64 2.17 21.77
C ARG A 94 11.92 3.57 22.27
N PHE A 95 11.69 4.56 21.42
CA PHE A 95 11.91 5.95 21.77
C PHE A 95 10.91 6.43 22.83
N ALA A 96 9.63 6.10 22.68
CA ALA A 96 8.58 6.43 23.65
C ALA A 96 8.90 5.80 25.01
N GLN A 97 9.30 4.53 25.02
CA GLN A 97 9.73 3.86 26.25
C GLN A 97 10.93 4.56 26.90
N SER A 98 11.96 4.93 26.13
CA SER A 98 13.12 5.65 26.65
C SER A 98 12.77 7.04 27.17
N THR A 99 11.87 7.75 26.48
CA THR A 99 11.44 9.10 26.86
C THR A 99 10.62 9.06 28.13
N GLN A 100 9.74 8.07 28.28
CA GLN A 100 8.96 7.86 29.49
C GLN A 100 9.87 7.63 30.72
N GLN A 101 10.92 6.81 30.57
CA GLN A 101 11.91 6.60 31.62
C GLN A 101 12.68 7.88 31.97
N ASN A 102 12.98 8.71 30.95
CA ASN A 102 13.66 9.98 31.16
C ASN A 102 12.77 11.01 31.86
N ILE A 103 11.44 11.01 31.63
CA ILE A 103 10.51 11.91 32.34
C ILE A 103 10.59 11.70 33.85
N ASP A 104 10.58 10.45 34.31
CA ASP A 104 10.69 10.14 35.74
C ASP A 104 12.03 10.63 36.32
N THR A 105 13.10 10.53 35.52
CA THR A 105 14.43 11.04 35.90
C THR A 105 14.46 12.58 35.97
N TRP A 106 13.81 13.25 35.02
CA TRP A 106 13.77 14.70 34.93
C TRP A 106 12.82 15.35 35.93
N THR A 107 11.74 14.69 36.32
CA THR A 107 10.85 15.16 37.38
C THR A 107 11.53 15.12 38.75
N ALA A 108 12.39 14.13 38.99
CA ALA A 108 13.16 13.98 40.23
C ALA A 108 14.53 14.68 40.24
N ILE A 109 14.86 15.48 39.22
CA ILE A 109 16.20 16.05 39.08
C ILE A 109 16.48 17.16 40.12
N ASP A 110 17.70 17.18 40.65
CA ASP A 110 18.15 18.27 41.52
C ASP A 110 18.38 19.56 40.71
N LEU A 111 17.56 20.58 41.00
CA LEU A 111 17.64 21.90 40.37
C LEU A 111 18.93 22.65 40.69
N ASN A 112 19.59 22.32 41.81
CA ASN A 112 20.86 22.95 42.18
C ASN A 112 22.07 22.27 41.53
N SER A 113 21.84 21.25 40.70
CA SER A 113 22.90 20.53 40.02
C SER A 113 23.68 21.47 39.07
N PRO A 114 25.01 21.58 39.22
CA PRO A 114 25.82 22.46 38.37
C PRO A 114 25.84 22.04 36.89
N ASN A 115 25.44 20.79 36.61
CA ASN A 115 25.39 20.23 35.26
C ASN A 115 23.99 20.21 34.65
N LEU A 116 22.98 20.77 35.32
CA LEU A 116 21.57 20.69 34.88
C LEU A 116 21.37 21.25 33.47
N GLN A 117 21.95 22.42 33.19
CA GLN A 117 21.83 23.06 31.87
C GLN A 117 22.43 22.19 30.75
N LYS A 118 23.62 21.66 30.97
CA LYS A 118 24.28 20.78 29.99
C LYS A 118 23.48 19.50 29.77
N LYS A 119 22.92 18.92 30.83
CA LYS A 119 22.03 17.76 30.72
C LYS A 119 20.77 18.11 29.91
N GLY A 120 20.17 19.26 30.16
CA GLY A 120 18.97 19.71 29.44
C GLY A 120 19.23 19.94 27.96
N GLU A 121 20.36 20.55 27.62
CA GLU A 121 20.77 20.73 26.23
C GLU A 121 20.98 19.39 25.51
N ILE A 122 21.66 18.43 26.16
CA ILE A 122 21.89 17.09 25.60
C ILE A 122 20.55 16.40 25.31
N GLU A 123 19.60 16.48 26.24
CA GLU A 123 18.28 15.86 26.09
C GLU A 123 17.47 16.51 24.99
N LEU A 124 17.42 17.85 24.92
CA LEU A 124 16.73 18.54 23.83
C LEU A 124 17.34 18.23 22.46
N ARG A 125 18.67 18.09 22.37
CA ARG A 125 19.35 17.64 21.14
C ARG A 125 19.01 16.19 20.79
N LEU A 126 18.86 15.33 21.78
CA LEU A 126 18.42 13.94 21.57
C LEU A 126 16.99 13.90 20.99
N LEU A 127 16.07 14.67 21.57
CA LEU A 127 14.70 14.81 21.07
C LEU A 127 14.70 15.36 19.63
N LEU A 128 15.51 16.38 19.35
CA LEU A 128 15.63 16.96 18.01
C LEU A 128 16.14 15.92 17.00
N THR A 129 17.18 15.16 17.35
CA THR A 129 17.76 14.14 16.47
C THR A 129 16.73 13.06 16.11
N MET A 130 15.85 12.73 17.06
CA MET A 130 14.73 11.82 16.79
C MET A 130 13.77 12.44 15.77
N MET A 131 13.32 13.67 15.99
CA MET A 131 12.41 14.37 15.07
C MET A 131 13.01 14.60 13.67
N GLU A 132 14.33 14.67 13.56
CA GLU A 132 15.06 14.78 12.30
C GLU A 132 15.27 13.46 11.56
N SER A 133 14.80 12.35 12.12
CA SER A 133 14.88 11.04 11.49
C SER A 133 14.21 11.07 10.12
N LYS A 134 15.00 10.77 9.07
CA LYS A 134 14.49 10.60 7.70
C LYS A 134 13.33 9.63 7.61
N ASP A 135 13.33 8.58 8.42
CA ASP A 135 12.24 7.61 8.44
C ASP A 135 10.90 8.22 8.88
N LEU A 136 10.91 9.18 9.82
CA LEU A 136 9.69 9.87 10.27
C LEU A 136 9.17 10.81 9.18
N GLN A 137 10.07 11.59 8.57
CA GLN A 137 9.73 12.45 7.43
C GLN A 137 9.13 11.65 6.27
N ARG A 138 9.62 10.44 6.02
CA ARG A 138 9.06 9.55 5.00
C ARG A 138 7.68 9.02 5.38
N VAL A 139 7.39 8.78 6.66
CA VAL A 139 6.03 8.40 7.09
C VAL A 139 5.05 9.54 6.86
N GLU A 140 5.43 10.77 7.19
CA GLU A 140 4.61 11.96 6.93
C GLU A 140 4.33 12.19 5.44
N GLN A 141 5.29 11.85 4.57
CA GLN A 141 5.18 12.02 3.13
C GLN A 141 4.48 10.85 2.42
N GLU A 142 4.72 9.61 2.86
CA GLU A 142 4.33 8.39 2.14
C GLU A 142 3.10 7.69 2.75
N ILE A 143 2.79 7.90 4.02
CA ILE A 143 1.70 7.20 4.73
C ILE A 143 0.59 8.20 5.09
N ASP A 144 0.85 9.10 6.02
CA ASP A 144 -0.12 10.09 6.48
C ASP A 144 0.56 11.18 7.30
N ILE A 145 -0.02 12.38 7.31
CA ILE A 145 0.45 13.50 8.12
C ILE A 145 -0.28 13.43 9.48
N PRO A 146 0.44 13.25 10.60
CA PRO A 146 -0.17 13.31 11.93
C PRO A 146 -0.73 14.71 12.21
N ASP A 147 -1.71 14.79 13.12
CA ASP A 147 -2.31 16.08 13.53
C ASP A 147 -1.24 17.01 14.14
N VAL A 148 -0.24 16.44 14.80
CA VAL A 148 0.93 17.18 15.29
C VAL A 148 2.09 17.10 14.29
N ASP A 149 2.35 18.20 13.59
CA ASP A 149 3.44 18.29 12.61
C ASP A 149 4.83 18.23 13.27
N SER A 150 5.67 17.28 12.85
CA SER A 150 7.06 17.18 13.35
C SER A 150 7.88 18.42 13.04
N GLN A 151 7.59 19.16 11.95
CA GLN A 151 8.29 20.40 11.63
C GLN A 151 8.04 21.47 12.69
N HIS A 152 6.82 21.54 13.21
CA HIS A 152 6.49 22.48 14.29
C HIS A 152 7.29 22.16 15.56
N ILE A 153 7.32 20.88 15.98
CA ILE A 153 8.09 20.43 17.14
C ILE A 153 9.59 20.71 16.94
N ARG A 154 10.13 20.40 15.76
CA ARG A 154 11.55 20.65 15.42
C ARG A 154 11.91 22.12 15.49
N LYS A 155 11.07 22.98 14.94
CA LYS A 155 11.28 24.42 14.97
C LYS A 155 11.28 24.92 16.41
N ALA A 156 10.27 24.53 17.20
CA ALA A 156 10.19 24.89 18.62
C ALA A 156 11.41 24.40 19.42
N LEU A 157 11.89 23.18 19.16
CA LEU A 157 13.12 22.64 19.78
C LEU A 157 14.36 23.44 19.39
N ASN A 158 14.53 23.77 18.11
CA ASN A 158 15.65 24.58 17.63
C ASN A 158 15.64 25.99 18.23
N ASP A 159 14.48 26.65 18.23
CA ASP A 159 14.32 27.98 18.83
C ASP A 159 14.64 27.93 20.33
N THR A 160 14.21 26.87 21.02
CA THR A 160 14.50 26.66 22.45
C THR A 160 15.99 26.45 22.70
N LEU A 161 16.66 25.63 21.87
CA LEU A 161 18.10 25.38 21.94
C LEU A 161 18.93 26.66 21.69
N ILE A 162 18.47 27.55 20.79
CA ILE A 162 19.11 28.85 20.56
C ILE A 162 18.98 29.71 21.83
N LEU A 163 17.76 29.79 22.38
CA LEU A 163 17.48 30.54 23.60
C LEU A 163 18.20 29.95 24.83
N TYR A 164 18.63 28.69 24.79
CA TYR A 164 19.37 28.05 25.89
C TYR A 164 20.68 28.77 26.23
N SER A 165 21.23 29.51 25.27
CA SER A 165 22.49 30.24 25.42
C SER A 165 22.38 31.57 26.18
N SER A 166 21.19 32.13 26.36
CA SER A 166 21.04 33.53 26.79
C SER A 166 20.66 33.76 28.25
N GLU A 167 19.70 33.04 28.85
CA GLU A 167 19.16 33.50 30.15
C GLU A 167 18.23 32.52 30.88
N LYS A 168 18.74 31.47 31.56
CA LYS A 168 17.83 30.40 32.03
C LYS A 168 18.08 29.89 33.44
N THR A 169 17.08 30.15 34.29
CA THR A 169 16.96 29.59 35.63
C THR A 169 16.82 28.06 35.56
N PRO A 170 17.28 27.33 36.59
CA PRO A 170 17.17 25.88 36.65
C PRO A 170 15.75 25.33 36.42
N GLN A 171 14.75 26.06 36.92
CA GLN A 171 13.35 25.65 36.81
C GLN A 171 12.84 25.72 35.37
N TRP A 172 13.15 26.81 34.65
CA TRP A 172 12.76 26.95 33.25
C TRP A 172 13.37 25.83 32.38
N VAL A 173 14.59 25.39 32.70
CA VAL A 173 15.29 24.28 32.01
C VAL A 173 14.52 22.98 32.18
N GLN A 174 14.15 22.64 33.42
CA GLN A 174 13.40 21.43 33.73
C GLN A 174 12.03 21.43 33.05
N GLU A 175 11.27 22.53 33.18
CA GLU A 175 9.93 22.66 32.59
C GLU A 175 9.96 22.55 31.07
N SER A 176 10.96 23.14 30.42
CA SER A 176 11.12 23.06 28.97
C SER A 176 11.42 21.64 28.51
N VAL A 177 12.37 20.95 29.15
CA VAL A 177 12.71 19.56 28.81
C VAL A 177 11.50 18.66 28.99
N LEU A 178 10.80 18.76 30.12
CA LEU A 178 9.59 17.98 30.38
C LEU A 178 8.47 18.27 29.37
N GLY A 179 8.25 19.54 29.03
CA GLY A 179 7.26 19.94 28.03
C GLY A 179 7.57 19.35 26.65
N PHE A 180 8.83 19.40 26.21
CA PHE A 180 9.22 18.79 24.94
C PHE A 180 9.18 17.26 24.95
N MET A 181 9.52 16.61 26.07
CA MET A 181 9.35 15.17 26.23
C MET A 181 7.87 14.76 26.13
N ALA A 182 6.96 15.51 26.76
CA ALA A 182 5.52 15.26 26.67
C ALA A 182 4.99 15.43 25.24
N ASN A 183 5.33 16.52 24.56
CA ASN A 183 4.94 16.75 23.17
C ASN A 183 5.49 15.66 22.24
N THR A 184 6.73 15.24 22.48
CA THR A 184 7.36 14.17 21.73
C THR A 184 6.65 12.82 21.94
N LEU A 185 6.24 12.51 23.17
CA LEU A 185 5.47 11.29 23.46
C LEU A 185 4.11 11.31 22.80
N GLN A 186 3.43 12.46 22.79
CA GLN A 186 2.15 12.59 22.10
C GLN A 186 2.32 12.31 20.60
N PHE A 187 3.30 12.96 19.96
CA PHE A 187 3.63 12.72 18.55
C PHE A 187 3.98 11.25 18.28
N ALA A 188 4.80 10.65 19.15
CA ALA A 188 5.15 9.23 19.05
C ALA A 188 3.90 8.34 19.10
N GLY A 189 2.96 8.61 20.00
CA GLY A 189 1.71 7.86 20.10
C GLY A 189 0.81 8.01 18.87
N GLU A 190 0.79 9.17 18.23
CA GLU A 190 0.06 9.37 16.96
C GLU A 190 0.68 8.58 15.82
N ILE A 191 2.00 8.67 15.64
CA ILE A 191 2.73 7.88 14.63
C ILE A 191 2.57 6.38 14.87
N GLU A 192 2.60 5.94 16.12
CA GLU A 192 2.38 4.55 16.48
C GLU A 192 1.00 4.07 16.01
N LYS A 193 -0.06 4.83 16.28
CA LYS A 193 -1.44 4.52 15.85
C LYS A 193 -1.56 4.45 14.33
N ILE A 194 -1.02 5.45 13.62
CA ILE A 194 -1.05 5.50 12.15
C ILE A 194 -0.34 4.28 11.56
N THR A 195 0.89 4.01 12.03
CA THR A 195 1.69 2.88 11.53
C THR A 195 1.06 1.53 11.87
N ALA A 196 0.48 1.37 13.05
CA ALA A 196 -0.23 0.16 13.46
C ALA A 196 -1.47 -0.09 12.58
N SER A 197 -2.32 0.93 12.38
CA SER A 197 -3.51 0.83 11.53
C SER A 197 -3.13 0.43 10.09
N TYR A 198 -2.07 1.04 9.55
CA TYR A 198 -1.60 0.72 8.20
C TYR A 198 -1.09 -0.72 8.08
N MET A 199 -0.36 -1.21 9.09
CA MET A 199 0.11 -2.60 9.12
C MET A 199 -1.07 -3.59 9.16
N ASP A 200 -2.09 -3.31 9.96
CA ASP A 200 -3.30 -4.14 10.05
C ASP A 200 -4.06 -4.19 8.72
N ASP A 201 -4.21 -3.07 8.04
CA ASP A 201 -4.89 -3.02 6.75
C ASP A 201 -4.11 -3.73 5.65
N PHE A 202 -2.78 -3.64 5.66
CA PHE A 202 -1.92 -4.44 4.78
C PHE A 202 -2.11 -5.95 5.02
N ILE A 203 -2.15 -6.39 6.28
CA ILE A 203 -2.37 -7.80 6.61
C ILE A 203 -3.74 -8.27 6.12
N LYS A 204 -4.80 -7.46 6.28
CA LYS A 204 -6.15 -7.79 5.77
C LYS A 204 -6.18 -7.90 4.24
N LEU A 205 -5.45 -7.05 3.53
CA LEU A 205 -5.35 -7.08 2.07
C LEU A 205 -4.59 -8.31 1.56
N MET A 206 -3.56 -8.75 2.29
CA MET A 206 -2.72 -9.89 1.92
C MET A 206 -3.24 -11.25 2.42
N GLY A 207 -4.10 -11.27 3.44
CA GLY A 207 -4.67 -12.47 4.05
C GLY A 207 -5.90 -13.06 3.33
N LYS A 208 -6.29 -12.52 2.17
CA LYS A 208 -7.40 -13.01 1.31
C LYS A 208 -6.90 -13.38 -0.08
#